data_AF-A0A443SRL2-F1
#
_entry.id   AF-A0A443SRL2-F1
#
_cell.length_a   1.000
_cell.length_b   1.000
_cell.length_c   1.000
_cell.angle_alpha   90.00
_cell.angle_beta   90.00
_cell.angle_gamma   90.00
#
_symmetry.space_group_name_H-M   'P 1'
#
loop_
_entity.id
_entity.type
_entity.pdbx_description
1 polymer ?
#
loop_
_entity_poly.entity_id
_entity_poly.type
_entity_poly.pdbx_seq_one_letter_code
_entity_poly.pdbx_strand_id
1 'polypeptide(L)'
;MACCLSEEAKEQKRINQEIERQLRKDKRDARRELKLLLLGTGESGKSTFIKQMRIIHGSGYSDEDKRGFIKLVYQNIFMAMQSMIKAMDMLKISYKDPKNSENAELVRSVDYETVTTFDTPYVEAIKSLWSDAGIQECYDRRREYQLTDSAKYYLSDIDRIAATDYLPTQQDILRVRVPTTGIIEYPFDLDSIIFRMVDVGGQRSERRKWIHCFENVTSIIFLVALSEYDQILFESDNENRMEESKALFKTIITYPWFQNSSVILFLNKKDLLEEKIMYSHLVDYFPEYDGPKQDHISARDFILNMRIRVPTEPFTRILRVQQVSLGVCKAINQPLCVCLTCFAAAGPKKDPLHAREFILKMFVDLNPDSEKIIYSHFTCATDTENIKLVFCAVKDTILQNNTENIRFVFAAVKDTILQLNLKEYNLV
;
A
#
# COMPACT_ATOMS: atom_id res chain seq x y z
N MET A 1 -36.36 44.08 -36.53
CA MET A 1 -36.68 43.07 -37.56
C MET A 1 -36.49 41.68 -36.97
N ALA A 2 -37.54 41.08 -36.42
CA ALA A 2 -37.52 39.74 -35.83
C ALA A 2 -38.85 39.04 -36.16
N CYS A 3 -38.91 38.38 -37.32
CA CYS A 3 -39.99 37.51 -37.81
C CYS A 3 -39.39 36.87 -39.08
N CYS A 4 -39.13 35.58 -39.27
CA CYS A 4 -39.75 34.35 -38.79
C CYS A 4 -38.65 33.28 -38.71
N LEU A 5 -38.35 32.76 -37.51
CA LEU A 5 -37.65 31.48 -37.41
C LEU A 5 -38.71 30.38 -37.52
N SER A 6 -38.49 29.37 -38.37
CA SER A 6 -39.35 28.18 -38.42
C SER A 6 -39.43 27.55 -37.03
N GLU A 7 -40.53 26.86 -36.73
CA GLU A 7 -40.69 26.11 -35.46
C GLU A 7 -39.48 25.18 -35.22
N GLU A 8 -38.96 24.55 -36.29
CA GLU A 8 -37.72 23.77 -36.26
C GLU A 8 -36.50 24.59 -35.86
N ALA A 9 -36.32 25.81 -36.38
CA ALA A 9 -35.19 26.66 -36.03
C ALA A 9 -35.28 27.19 -34.59
N LYS A 10 -36.49 27.37 -34.05
CA LYS A 10 -36.69 27.69 -32.62
C LYS A 10 -36.34 26.50 -31.73
N GLU A 11 -36.77 25.29 -32.11
CA GLU A 11 -36.48 24.08 -31.34
C GLU A 11 -34.99 23.72 -31.40
N GLN A 12 -34.34 23.84 -32.57
CA GLN A 12 -32.88 23.70 -32.69
C GLN A 12 -32.13 24.69 -31.80
N LYS A 13 -32.59 25.96 -31.74
CA LYS A 13 -31.99 26.96 -30.85
C LYS A 13 -32.18 26.60 -29.38
N ARG A 14 -33.33 26.04 -29.00
CA ARG A 14 -33.60 25.57 -27.64
C ARG A 14 -32.70 24.38 -27.27
N ILE A 15 -32.60 23.38 -28.14
CA ILE A 15 -31.72 22.22 -27.97
C ILE A 15 -30.26 22.69 -27.84
N ASN A 16 -29.80 23.58 -28.73
CA ASN A 16 -28.43 24.10 -28.66
C ASN A 16 -28.17 24.87 -27.36
N GLN A 17 -29.13 25.68 -26.88
CA GLN A 17 -29.02 26.37 -25.58
C GLN A 17 -28.95 25.40 -24.40
N GLU A 18 -29.69 24.29 -24.46
CA GLU A 18 -29.64 23.28 -23.40
C GLU A 18 -28.32 22.50 -23.43
N ILE A 19 -27.81 22.17 -24.63
CA ILE A 19 -26.47 21.57 -24.79
C ILE A 19 -25.40 22.53 -24.27
N GLU A 20 -25.44 23.82 -24.61
CA GLU A 20 -24.48 24.80 -24.08
C GLU A 20 -24.56 24.95 -22.57
N ARG A 21 -25.77 24.91 -21.99
CA ARG A 21 -25.97 24.92 -20.54
C ARG A 21 -25.35 23.68 -19.89
N GLN A 22 -25.57 22.50 -20.46
CA GLN A 22 -25.01 21.25 -19.97
C GLN A 22 -23.47 21.26 -20.07
N LEU A 23 -22.90 21.67 -21.22
CA LEU A 23 -21.46 21.79 -21.40
C LEU A 23 -20.80 22.75 -20.41
N ARG A 24 -21.46 23.87 -20.07
CA ARG A 24 -20.95 24.80 -19.05
C ARG A 24 -20.97 24.18 -17.66
N LYS A 25 -21.99 23.38 -17.34
CA LYS A 25 -22.08 22.65 -16.08
C LYS A 25 -20.98 21.58 -16.00
N ASP A 26 -20.86 20.75 -17.03
CA ASP A 26 -19.85 19.69 -17.10
C ASP A 26 -18.43 20.27 -17.02
N LYS A 27 -18.16 21.40 -17.70
CA LYS A 27 -16.87 22.09 -17.61
C LYS A 27 -16.58 22.64 -16.21
N ARG A 28 -17.61 23.04 -15.46
CA ARG A 28 -17.46 23.52 -14.07
C ARG A 28 -17.19 22.34 -13.13
N ASP A 29 -17.89 21.24 -13.33
CA ASP A 29 -17.77 20.04 -12.49
C ASP A 29 -16.42 19.35 -12.77
N ALA A 30 -16.00 19.22 -14.02
CA ALA A 30 -14.68 18.71 -14.41
C ALA A 30 -13.51 19.57 -13.88
N ARG A 31 -13.71 20.88 -13.66
CA ARG A 31 -12.70 21.74 -13.02
C ARG A 31 -12.57 21.54 -11.51
N ARG A 32 -13.57 20.93 -10.88
CA ARG A 32 -13.60 20.63 -9.44
C ARG A 32 -13.23 19.18 -9.15
N GLU A 33 -13.06 18.39 -10.20
CA GLU A 33 -12.66 17.00 -10.12
C GLU A 33 -11.14 16.90 -9.96
N LEU A 34 -10.70 16.20 -8.92
CA LEU A 34 -9.31 15.91 -8.67
C LEU A 34 -9.03 14.46 -9.07
N LYS A 35 -8.19 14.29 -10.10
CA LYS A 35 -7.86 12.97 -10.64
C LYS A 35 -6.62 12.42 -9.95
N LEU A 36 -6.80 11.30 -9.24
CA LEU A 36 -5.76 10.59 -8.52
C LEU A 36 -5.39 9.32 -9.30
N LEU A 37 -4.17 9.25 -9.80
CA LEU A 37 -3.71 8.11 -10.59
C LEU A 37 -2.91 7.15 -9.71
N LEU A 38 -3.38 5.89 -9.59
CA LEU A 38 -2.72 4.84 -8.82
C LEU A 38 -1.75 4.06 -9.71
N LEU A 39 -0.46 4.13 -9.41
CA LEU A 39 0.60 3.45 -10.16
C LEU A 39 1.40 2.51 -9.25
N GLY A 40 2.10 1.56 -9.86
CA GLY A 40 2.96 0.60 -9.14
C GLY A 40 2.93 -0.78 -9.81
N THR A 41 3.86 -1.64 -9.42
CA THR A 41 4.00 -3.02 -9.94
C THR A 41 2.76 -3.89 -9.64
N GLY A 42 2.67 -5.06 -10.26
CA GLY A 42 1.64 -6.06 -9.92
C GLY A 42 1.66 -6.36 -8.41
N GLU A 43 0.47 -6.52 -7.81
CA GLU A 43 0.29 -6.87 -6.39
C GLU A 43 0.82 -5.86 -5.35
N SER A 44 1.24 -4.67 -5.77
CA SER A 44 1.63 -3.56 -4.86
C SER A 44 0.52 -3.07 -3.91
N GLY A 45 -0.75 -3.43 -4.19
CA GLY A 45 -1.91 -3.10 -3.36
C GLY A 45 -2.82 -1.98 -3.90
N LYS A 46 -2.68 -1.59 -5.17
CA LYS A 46 -3.50 -0.53 -5.81
C LYS A 46 -5.00 -0.77 -5.66
N SER A 47 -5.46 -1.96 -6.09
CA SER A 47 -6.87 -2.31 -6.02
C SER A 47 -7.36 -2.45 -4.58
N THR A 48 -6.51 -2.91 -3.65
CA THR A 48 -6.84 -2.92 -2.21
C THR A 48 -7.06 -1.50 -1.68
N PHE A 49 -6.25 -0.54 -2.10
CA PHE A 49 -6.43 0.86 -1.73
C PHE A 49 -7.76 1.42 -2.25
N ILE A 50 -8.18 1.11 -3.48
CA ILE A 50 -9.49 1.51 -4.01
C ILE A 50 -10.64 0.87 -3.22
N LYS A 51 -10.53 -0.42 -2.88
CA LYS A 51 -11.52 -1.09 -2.04
C LYS A 51 -11.65 -0.38 -0.68
N GLN A 52 -10.54 0.09 -0.09
CA GLN A 52 -10.58 0.89 1.14
C GLN A 52 -11.32 2.23 0.92
N MET A 53 -11.10 2.91 -0.19
CA MET A 53 -11.82 4.16 -0.49
C MET A 53 -13.33 3.94 -0.63
N ARG A 54 -13.75 2.81 -1.21
CA ARG A 54 -15.15 2.41 -1.24
C ARG A 54 -15.73 2.15 0.16
N ILE A 55 -14.94 1.60 1.08
CA ILE A 55 -15.35 1.35 2.48
C ILE A 55 -15.41 2.66 3.28
N ILE A 56 -14.43 3.54 3.12
CA ILE A 56 -14.25 4.74 3.96
C ILE A 56 -15.12 5.91 3.46
N HIS A 57 -15.16 6.13 2.15
CA HIS A 57 -15.78 7.31 1.54
C HIS A 57 -16.94 6.97 0.61
N GLY A 58 -17.13 5.68 0.28
CA GLY A 58 -18.25 5.21 -0.52
C GLY A 58 -19.40 4.64 0.30
N SER A 59 -20.32 3.95 -0.37
CA SER A 59 -21.43 3.22 0.24
C SER A 59 -21.00 1.90 0.91
N GLY A 60 -19.71 1.59 0.93
CA GLY A 60 -19.20 0.27 1.34
C GLY A 60 -19.64 -0.85 0.40
N TYR A 61 -19.76 -2.04 0.97
CA TYR A 61 -20.21 -3.26 0.29
C TYR A 61 -21.51 -3.74 0.92
N SER A 62 -22.59 -3.79 0.12
CA SER A 62 -23.85 -4.40 0.54
C SER A 62 -23.70 -5.93 0.66
N ASP A 63 -24.69 -6.61 1.22
CA ASP A 63 -24.64 -8.06 1.31
C ASP A 63 -24.74 -8.72 -0.07
N GLU A 64 -25.41 -8.10 -1.04
CA GLU A 64 -25.39 -8.51 -2.45
C GLU A 64 -24.00 -8.38 -3.05
N ASP A 65 -23.30 -7.26 -2.80
CA ASP A 65 -21.91 -7.08 -3.23
C ASP A 65 -21.02 -8.19 -2.64
N LYS A 66 -21.11 -8.41 -1.31
CA LYS A 66 -20.33 -9.42 -0.59
C LYS A 66 -20.55 -10.82 -1.15
N ARG A 67 -21.79 -11.20 -1.47
CA ARG A 67 -22.10 -12.50 -2.11
C ARG A 67 -21.38 -12.67 -3.44
N GLY A 68 -21.22 -11.60 -4.22
CA GLY A 68 -20.44 -11.60 -5.46
C GLY A 68 -18.96 -11.99 -5.28
N PHE A 69 -18.39 -11.80 -4.08
CA PHE A 69 -17.02 -12.16 -3.74
C PHE A 69 -16.84 -13.60 -3.25
N ILE A 70 -17.92 -14.33 -2.92
CA ILE A 70 -17.84 -15.71 -2.40
C ILE A 70 -17.03 -16.59 -3.35
N LYS A 71 -17.43 -16.64 -4.62
CA LYS A 71 -16.71 -17.41 -5.65
C LYS A 71 -15.24 -17.01 -5.71
N LEU A 72 -14.94 -15.71 -5.70
CA LEU A 72 -13.57 -15.21 -5.83
C LEU A 72 -12.68 -15.65 -4.67
N VAL A 73 -13.23 -15.72 -3.45
CA VAL A 73 -12.52 -16.24 -2.28
C VAL A 73 -12.18 -17.72 -2.48
N TYR A 74 -13.13 -18.54 -2.94
CA TYR A 74 -12.88 -19.96 -3.21
C TYR A 74 -11.80 -20.14 -4.28
N GLN A 75 -11.90 -19.42 -5.39
CA GLN A 75 -10.91 -19.44 -6.46
C GLN A 75 -9.51 -19.08 -5.94
N ASN A 76 -9.41 -18.10 -5.04
CA ASN A 76 -8.14 -17.71 -4.41
C ASN A 76 -7.55 -18.81 -3.52
N ILE A 77 -8.39 -19.55 -2.79
CA ILE A 77 -7.97 -20.67 -1.93
C ILE A 77 -7.41 -21.81 -2.78
N PHE A 78 -8.15 -22.22 -3.83
CA PHE A 78 -7.69 -23.26 -4.74
C PHE A 78 -6.39 -22.86 -5.43
N MET A 79 -6.32 -21.64 -5.98
CA MET A 79 -5.12 -21.13 -6.63
C MET A 79 -3.91 -21.14 -5.67
N ALA A 80 -4.09 -20.73 -4.41
CA ALA A 80 -3.03 -20.74 -3.41
C ALA A 80 -2.54 -22.16 -3.08
N MET A 81 -3.47 -23.09 -2.82
CA MET A 81 -3.13 -24.48 -2.50
C MET A 81 -2.47 -25.19 -3.68
N GLN A 82 -3.00 -25.04 -4.90
CA GLN A 82 -2.40 -25.61 -6.11
C GLN A 82 -1.00 -25.05 -6.38
N SER A 83 -0.77 -23.76 -6.11
CA SER A 83 0.56 -23.16 -6.24
C SER A 83 1.56 -23.78 -5.26
N MET A 84 1.16 -24.03 -4.01
CA MET A 84 2.01 -24.71 -3.02
C MET A 84 2.27 -26.18 -3.38
N ILE A 85 1.25 -26.91 -3.85
CA ILE A 85 1.39 -28.30 -4.33
C ILE A 85 2.42 -28.36 -5.47
N LYS A 86 2.29 -27.49 -6.48
CA LYS A 86 3.26 -27.39 -7.58
C LYS A 86 4.67 -27.03 -7.08
N ALA A 87 4.76 -26.14 -6.09
CA ALA A 87 6.03 -25.77 -5.49
C ALA A 87 6.68 -26.93 -4.71
N MET A 88 5.92 -27.81 -4.06
CA MET A 88 6.47 -29.01 -3.44
C MET A 88 7.19 -29.90 -4.45
N ASP A 89 6.60 -30.11 -5.63
CA ASP A 89 7.20 -30.90 -6.72
C ASP A 89 8.49 -30.26 -7.26
N MET A 90 8.53 -28.92 -7.31
CA MET A 90 9.69 -28.13 -7.74
C MET A 90 10.82 -28.17 -6.70
N LEU A 91 10.50 -27.91 -5.44
CA LEU A 91 11.44 -27.83 -4.32
C LEU A 91 11.83 -29.22 -3.76
N LYS A 92 11.24 -30.30 -4.30
CA LYS A 92 11.45 -31.69 -3.90
C LYS A 92 11.11 -31.94 -2.42
N ILE A 93 10.10 -31.25 -1.92
CA ILE A 93 9.58 -31.45 -0.56
C ILE A 93 8.56 -32.58 -0.60
N SER A 94 8.71 -33.57 0.28
CA SER A 94 7.77 -34.68 0.39
C SER A 94 6.69 -34.39 1.43
N TYR A 95 5.45 -34.84 1.17
CA TYR A 95 4.38 -34.83 2.17
C TYR A 95 4.78 -35.65 3.40
N LYS A 96 4.39 -35.21 4.59
CA LYS A 96 4.62 -36.00 5.81
C LYS A 96 3.56 -37.08 6.00
N ASP A 97 2.30 -36.78 5.68
CA ASP A 97 1.26 -37.79 5.60
C ASP A 97 1.16 -38.33 4.16
N PRO A 98 1.39 -39.63 3.92
CA PRO A 98 1.24 -40.23 2.58
C PRO A 98 -0.15 -40.03 1.97
N LYS A 99 -1.21 -39.92 2.78
CA LYS A 99 -2.59 -39.66 2.31
C LYS A 99 -2.72 -38.33 1.61
N ASN A 100 -1.89 -37.35 1.97
CA ASN A 100 -1.91 -36.04 1.34
C ASN A 100 -1.48 -36.07 -0.13
N SER A 101 -0.84 -37.15 -0.61
CA SER A 101 -0.62 -37.34 -2.04
C SER A 101 -1.93 -37.46 -2.82
N GLU A 102 -2.93 -38.15 -2.28
CA GLU A 102 -4.26 -38.28 -2.91
C GLU A 102 -5.06 -36.97 -2.80
N ASN A 103 -5.01 -36.32 -1.64
CA ASN A 103 -5.63 -35.00 -1.44
C ASN A 103 -5.04 -33.94 -2.39
N ALA A 104 -3.73 -33.97 -2.60
CA ALA A 104 -3.05 -33.07 -3.53
C ALA A 104 -3.52 -33.29 -4.97
N GLU A 105 -3.68 -34.55 -5.39
CA GLU A 105 -4.20 -34.85 -6.74
C GLU A 105 -5.66 -34.42 -6.90
N LEU A 106 -6.49 -34.63 -5.88
CA LEU A 106 -7.87 -34.17 -5.86
C LEU A 106 -7.94 -32.64 -6.06
N VAL A 107 -7.17 -31.87 -5.29
CA VAL A 107 -7.14 -30.41 -5.38
C VAL A 107 -6.52 -29.94 -6.70
N ARG A 108 -5.47 -30.62 -7.19
CA ARG A 108 -4.79 -30.32 -8.47
C ARG A 108 -5.70 -30.50 -9.68
N SER A 109 -6.64 -31.45 -9.62
CA SER A 109 -7.58 -31.75 -10.72
C SER A 109 -8.65 -30.68 -10.94
N VAL A 110 -8.86 -29.78 -9.98
CA VAL A 110 -9.89 -28.74 -10.05
C VAL A 110 -9.39 -27.58 -10.90
N ASP A 111 -10.19 -27.15 -11.88
CA ASP A 111 -9.98 -25.87 -12.53
C ASP A 111 -10.49 -24.75 -11.63
N TYR A 112 -9.56 -24.06 -10.97
CA TYR A 112 -9.90 -23.01 -10.02
C TYR A 112 -10.64 -21.84 -10.66
N GLU A 113 -10.55 -21.58 -11.97
CA GLU A 113 -11.24 -20.46 -12.60
C GLU A 113 -12.77 -20.65 -12.68
N THR A 114 -13.22 -21.91 -12.65
CA THR A 114 -14.65 -22.28 -12.77
C THR A 114 -15.31 -22.59 -11.43
N VAL A 115 -14.54 -22.57 -10.33
CA VAL A 115 -15.05 -22.86 -8.99
C VAL A 115 -16.13 -21.86 -8.56
N THR A 116 -17.26 -22.41 -8.12
CA THR A 116 -18.41 -21.64 -7.58
C THR A 116 -18.88 -22.15 -6.22
N THR A 117 -18.64 -23.43 -5.91
CA THR A 117 -18.95 -24.07 -4.63
C THR A 117 -17.67 -24.42 -3.86
N PHE A 118 -17.81 -24.72 -2.57
CA PHE A 118 -16.71 -25.14 -1.72
C PHE A 118 -17.12 -26.38 -0.92
N ASP A 119 -17.22 -27.49 -1.65
CA ASP A 119 -17.81 -28.73 -1.16
C ASP A 119 -16.89 -29.47 -0.18
N THR A 120 -17.49 -30.23 0.75
CA THR A 120 -16.81 -30.92 1.86
C THR A 120 -15.57 -31.73 1.46
N PRO A 121 -15.55 -32.51 0.36
CA PRO A 121 -14.36 -33.28 -0.02
C PRO A 121 -13.12 -32.39 -0.27
N TYR A 122 -13.32 -31.22 -0.87
CA TYR A 122 -12.24 -30.27 -1.12
C TYR A 122 -11.83 -29.54 0.16
N VAL A 123 -12.80 -29.18 1.01
CA VAL A 123 -12.54 -28.55 2.31
C VAL A 123 -11.66 -29.46 3.17
N GLU A 124 -12.02 -30.73 3.32
CA GLU A 124 -11.26 -31.70 4.10
C GLU A 124 -9.87 -31.93 3.52
N ALA A 125 -9.76 -32.08 2.19
CA ALA A 125 -8.48 -32.25 1.51
C ALA A 125 -7.55 -31.04 1.74
N ILE A 126 -8.05 -29.81 1.56
CA ILE A 126 -7.25 -28.58 1.74
C ILE A 126 -6.87 -28.40 3.20
N LYS A 127 -7.76 -28.72 4.16
CA LYS A 127 -7.42 -28.70 5.59
C LYS A 127 -6.31 -29.71 5.92
N SER A 128 -6.43 -30.94 5.43
CA SER A 128 -5.42 -31.99 5.62
C SER A 128 -4.07 -31.58 5.04
N LEU A 129 -4.08 -31.04 3.82
CA LEU A 129 -2.87 -30.50 3.17
C LEU A 129 -2.27 -29.34 3.95
N TRP A 130 -3.08 -28.35 4.37
CA TRP A 130 -2.57 -27.20 5.12
C TRP A 130 -1.95 -27.61 6.47
N SER A 131 -2.47 -28.65 7.11
CA SER A 131 -1.88 -29.20 8.35
C SER A 131 -0.61 -30.04 8.14
N ASP A 132 -0.28 -30.40 6.89
CA ASP A 132 0.91 -31.19 6.58
C ASP A 132 2.20 -30.37 6.79
N ALA A 133 3.15 -30.92 7.52
CA ALA A 133 4.41 -30.22 7.78
C ALA A 133 5.25 -30.01 6.51
N GLY A 134 5.09 -30.82 5.46
CA GLY A 134 5.72 -30.59 4.16
C GLY A 134 5.11 -29.39 3.41
N ILE A 135 3.78 -29.20 3.50
CA ILE A 135 3.12 -28.00 2.97
C ILE A 135 3.51 -26.76 3.79
N GLN A 136 3.60 -26.87 5.12
CA GLN A 136 4.07 -25.76 5.96
C GLN A 136 5.53 -25.38 5.64
N GLU A 137 6.42 -26.36 5.45
CA GLU A 137 7.80 -26.11 4.98
C GLU A 137 7.81 -25.42 3.62
N CYS A 138 6.94 -25.85 2.70
CA CYS A 138 6.78 -25.21 1.40
C CYS A 138 6.29 -23.76 1.54
N TYR A 139 5.36 -23.48 2.45
CA TYR A 139 4.87 -22.13 2.74
C TYR A 139 5.95 -21.22 3.36
N ASP A 140 6.81 -21.76 4.22
CA ASP A 140 7.93 -21.01 4.78
C ASP A 140 8.95 -20.60 3.69
N ARG A 141 9.05 -21.41 2.64
CA ARG A 141 9.87 -21.16 1.44
C ARG A 141 9.13 -20.43 0.31
N ARG A 142 7.97 -19.81 0.59
CA ARG A 142 7.13 -19.05 -0.38
C ARG A 142 7.80 -17.87 -1.10
N ARG A 143 9.05 -17.53 -0.78
CA ARG A 143 9.85 -16.56 -1.55
C ARG A 143 10.44 -17.16 -2.83
N GLU A 144 10.55 -18.49 -2.90
CA GLU A 144 11.17 -19.24 -4.01
C GLU A 144 10.18 -19.51 -5.17
N TYR A 145 8.90 -19.21 -4.97
CA TYR A 145 7.85 -19.35 -5.97
C TYR A 145 6.76 -18.30 -5.77
N GLN A 146 5.81 -18.24 -6.70
CA GLN A 146 4.76 -17.23 -6.69
C GLN A 146 3.57 -17.71 -5.85
N LEU A 147 3.32 -17.04 -4.73
CA LEU A 147 2.19 -17.31 -3.84
C LEU A 147 1.52 -15.99 -3.45
N THR A 148 0.20 -16.00 -3.30
CA THR A 148 -0.56 -14.83 -2.84
C THR A 148 -0.30 -14.55 -1.36
N ASP A 149 -0.14 -13.27 -1.00
CA ASP A 149 0.02 -12.83 0.40
C ASP A 149 -1.17 -13.23 1.30
N SER A 150 -2.36 -13.39 0.70
CA SER A 150 -3.59 -13.77 1.38
C SER A 150 -3.74 -15.27 1.65
N ALA A 151 -2.82 -16.11 1.17
CA ALA A 151 -2.90 -17.58 1.29
C ALA A 151 -3.08 -18.03 2.75
N LYS A 152 -2.18 -17.62 3.66
CA LYS A 152 -2.25 -17.98 5.08
C LYS A 152 -3.53 -17.50 5.74
N TYR A 153 -4.02 -16.32 5.38
CA TYR A 153 -5.24 -15.77 5.96
C TYR A 153 -6.46 -16.65 5.69
N TYR A 154 -6.65 -17.09 4.43
CA TYR A 154 -7.78 -17.95 4.09
C TYR A 154 -7.58 -19.40 4.56
N LEU A 155 -6.37 -19.94 4.38
CA LEU A 155 -6.09 -21.34 4.71
C LEU A 155 -6.10 -21.63 6.22
N SER A 156 -5.80 -20.63 7.05
CA SER A 156 -5.87 -20.79 8.51
C SER A 156 -7.29 -20.76 9.08
N ASP A 157 -8.28 -20.34 8.29
CA ASP A 157 -9.67 -20.17 8.73
C ASP A 157 -10.66 -20.71 7.68
N ILE A 158 -10.35 -21.91 7.17
CA ILE A 158 -11.17 -22.61 6.17
C ILE A 158 -12.57 -22.92 6.71
N ASP A 159 -12.69 -23.24 8.00
CA ASP A 159 -13.96 -23.64 8.61
C ASP A 159 -15.02 -22.52 8.54
N ARG A 160 -14.61 -21.27 8.78
CA ARG A 160 -15.50 -20.10 8.59
C ARG A 160 -15.94 -19.94 7.13
N ILE A 161 -15.05 -20.20 6.20
CA ILE A 161 -15.28 -20.00 4.76
C ILE A 161 -16.14 -21.13 4.17
N ALA A 162 -16.04 -22.34 4.72
CA ALA A 162 -16.81 -23.51 4.31
C ALA A 162 -18.21 -23.57 4.94
N ALA A 163 -18.56 -22.63 5.84
CA ALA A 163 -19.88 -22.55 6.44
C ALA A 163 -20.96 -22.31 5.38
N THR A 164 -22.14 -22.93 5.54
CA THR A 164 -23.24 -22.84 4.58
C THR A 164 -23.84 -21.44 4.45
N ASP A 165 -23.72 -20.63 5.51
CA ASP A 165 -24.16 -19.24 5.60
C ASP A 165 -22.99 -18.25 5.43
N TYR A 166 -21.84 -18.71 4.91
CA TYR A 166 -20.66 -17.87 4.72
C TYR A 166 -20.97 -16.62 3.88
N LEU A 167 -20.74 -15.47 4.50
CA LEU A 167 -20.77 -14.16 3.85
C LEU A 167 -19.39 -13.50 4.02
N PRO A 168 -18.69 -13.12 2.94
CA PRO A 168 -17.38 -12.51 3.02
C PRO A 168 -17.41 -11.24 3.86
N THR A 169 -16.48 -11.17 4.81
CA THR A 169 -16.23 -9.97 5.58
C THR A 169 -15.53 -8.92 4.72
N GLN A 170 -15.48 -7.66 5.21
CA GLN A 170 -14.67 -6.63 4.56
C GLN A 170 -13.20 -7.05 4.44
N GLN A 171 -12.69 -7.79 5.43
CA GLN A 171 -11.31 -8.27 5.41
C GLN A 171 -11.08 -9.32 4.31
N ASP A 172 -12.05 -10.19 4.07
CA ASP A 172 -12.00 -11.13 2.94
C ASP A 172 -11.99 -10.38 1.61
N ILE A 173 -12.83 -9.36 1.48
CA ILE A 173 -12.90 -8.54 0.26
C ILE A 173 -11.61 -7.75 0.03
N LEU A 174 -10.97 -7.23 1.08
CA LEU A 174 -9.70 -6.52 0.95
C LEU A 174 -8.56 -7.43 0.48
N ARG A 175 -8.57 -8.70 0.91
CA ARG A 175 -7.53 -9.69 0.63
C ARG A 175 -7.75 -10.52 -0.64
N VAL A 176 -8.97 -10.54 -1.18
CA VAL A 176 -9.27 -11.31 -2.38
C VAL A 176 -8.55 -10.70 -3.57
N ARG A 177 -7.78 -11.53 -4.28
CA ARG A 177 -7.03 -11.12 -5.44
C ARG A 177 -7.86 -11.33 -6.69
N VAL A 178 -8.00 -10.26 -7.45
CA VAL A 178 -8.57 -10.26 -8.81
C VAL A 178 -7.58 -9.50 -9.68
N PRO A 179 -7.04 -10.11 -10.77
CA PRO A 179 -6.18 -9.38 -11.69
C PRO A 179 -6.94 -8.20 -12.32
N THR A 180 -6.43 -6.98 -12.12
CA THR A 180 -6.99 -5.80 -12.75
C THR A 180 -6.59 -5.74 -14.22
N THR A 181 -7.60 -5.81 -15.10
CA THR A 181 -7.43 -5.66 -16.54
C THR A 181 -7.99 -4.30 -16.98
N GLY A 182 -7.21 -3.55 -17.77
CA GLY A 182 -7.62 -2.23 -18.24
C GLY A 182 -7.49 -1.12 -17.20
N ILE A 183 -8.36 -0.11 -17.33
CA ILE A 183 -8.40 1.12 -16.54
C ILE A 183 -9.76 1.15 -15.84
N ILE A 184 -9.74 1.25 -14.51
CA ILE A 184 -10.96 1.30 -13.70
C ILE A 184 -10.98 2.64 -12.97
N GLU A 185 -12.06 3.39 -13.15
CA GLU A 185 -12.24 4.68 -12.49
C GLU A 185 -13.25 4.56 -11.35
N TYR A 186 -12.89 5.12 -10.19
CA TYR A 186 -13.72 5.15 -9.01
C TYR A 186 -13.93 6.60 -8.56
N PRO A 187 -15.09 7.19 -8.86
CA PRO A 187 -15.45 8.51 -8.35
C PRO A 187 -15.96 8.39 -6.91
N PHE A 188 -15.56 9.32 -6.05
CA PHE A 188 -16.14 9.50 -4.73
C PHE A 188 -16.11 10.97 -4.31
N ASP A 189 -17.08 11.35 -3.49
CA ASP A 189 -17.20 12.72 -2.99
C ASP A 189 -16.58 12.83 -1.60
N LEU A 190 -15.78 13.87 -1.39
CA LEU A 190 -15.20 14.20 -0.09
C LEU A 190 -15.21 15.72 0.11
N ASP A 191 -15.88 16.19 1.16
CA ASP A 191 -15.91 17.61 1.54
C ASP A 191 -16.30 18.57 0.38
N SER A 192 -17.27 18.17 -0.46
CA SER A 192 -17.73 18.90 -1.66
C SER A 192 -16.74 18.93 -2.84
N ILE A 193 -15.68 18.12 -2.78
CA ILE A 193 -14.71 17.90 -3.86
C ILE A 193 -14.92 16.51 -4.41
N ILE A 194 -14.93 16.39 -5.74
CA ILE A 194 -15.09 15.12 -6.42
C ILE A 194 -13.70 14.56 -6.67
N PHE A 195 -13.39 13.42 -6.06
CA PHE A 195 -12.16 12.69 -6.34
C PHE A 195 -12.44 11.58 -7.34
N ARG A 196 -11.61 11.49 -8.38
CA ARG A 196 -11.62 10.36 -9.31
C ARG A 196 -10.34 9.59 -9.16
N MET A 197 -10.42 8.43 -8.54
CA MET A 197 -9.30 7.49 -8.50
C MET A 197 -9.27 6.63 -9.74
N VAL A 198 -8.08 6.43 -10.30
CA VAL A 198 -7.87 5.62 -11.50
C VAL A 198 -6.96 4.45 -11.13
N ASP A 199 -7.52 3.23 -11.11
CA ASP A 199 -6.74 1.98 -11.07
C ASP A 199 -6.26 1.63 -12.47
N VAL A 200 -5.02 1.20 -12.56
CA VAL A 200 -4.48 0.59 -13.78
C VAL A 200 -3.79 -0.72 -13.45
N GLY A 201 -3.87 -1.69 -14.36
CA GLY A 201 -3.17 -2.96 -14.21
C GLY A 201 -1.66 -2.76 -14.01
N GLY A 202 -1.09 -3.37 -12.97
CA GLY A 202 0.32 -3.22 -12.58
C GLY A 202 1.32 -4.09 -13.35
N GLN A 203 0.82 -5.12 -14.02
CA GLN A 203 1.63 -6.08 -14.81
C GLN A 203 2.17 -5.42 -16.07
N ARG A 204 3.34 -5.89 -16.56
CA ARG A 204 4.02 -5.30 -17.73
C ARG A 204 3.13 -5.24 -18.98
N SER A 205 2.31 -6.25 -19.21
CA SER A 205 1.35 -6.34 -20.33
C SER A 205 0.31 -5.20 -20.32
N GLU A 206 -0.12 -4.78 -19.13
CA GLU A 206 -1.17 -3.77 -18.96
C GLU A 206 -0.64 -2.34 -19.05
N ARG A 207 0.67 -2.11 -18.85
CA ARG A 207 1.26 -0.76 -18.80
C ARG A 207 1.11 0.05 -20.08
N ARG A 208 0.98 -0.61 -21.25
CA ARG A 208 0.74 0.07 -22.53
C ARG A 208 -0.56 0.88 -22.53
N LYS A 209 -1.53 0.50 -21.70
CA LYS A 209 -2.82 1.18 -21.59
C LYS A 209 -2.75 2.45 -20.72
N TRP A 210 -1.70 2.61 -19.91
CA TRP A 210 -1.61 3.70 -18.91
C TRP A 210 -1.66 5.09 -19.53
N ILE A 211 -1.06 5.27 -20.71
CA ILE A 211 -1.03 6.57 -21.41
C ILE A 211 -2.43 7.15 -21.64
N HIS A 212 -3.47 6.30 -21.77
CA HIS A 212 -4.85 6.74 -21.97
C HIS A 212 -5.48 7.42 -20.75
N CYS A 213 -4.82 7.42 -19.60
CA CYS A 213 -5.31 8.08 -18.39
C CYS A 213 -4.35 9.14 -17.83
N PHE A 214 -3.30 9.52 -18.54
CA PHE A 214 -2.30 10.49 -18.04
C PHE A 214 -2.70 11.96 -18.20
N GLU A 215 -3.75 12.25 -18.95
CA GLU A 215 -4.25 13.63 -19.09
C GLU A 215 -4.90 14.12 -17.79
N ASN A 216 -4.58 15.37 -17.43
CA ASN A 216 -5.15 16.12 -16.30
C ASN A 216 -5.08 15.37 -14.95
N VAL A 217 -3.99 14.64 -14.71
CA VAL A 217 -3.74 13.99 -13.42
C VAL A 217 -3.30 15.04 -12.40
N THR A 218 -4.10 15.20 -11.35
CA THR A 218 -3.82 16.10 -10.23
C THR A 218 -2.65 15.59 -9.39
N SER A 219 -2.72 14.32 -9.02
CA SER A 219 -1.74 13.69 -8.14
C SER A 219 -1.54 12.24 -8.50
N ILE A 220 -0.30 11.77 -8.36
CA ILE A 220 0.08 10.38 -8.54
C ILE A 220 0.24 9.76 -7.17
N ILE A 221 -0.38 8.61 -6.96
CA ILE A 221 -0.16 7.77 -5.80
C ILE A 221 0.59 6.53 -6.30
N PHE A 222 1.89 6.47 -6.04
CA PHE A 222 2.73 5.34 -6.42
C PHE A 222 2.83 4.36 -5.26
N LEU A 223 2.46 3.10 -5.48
CA LEU A 223 2.48 2.06 -4.47
C LEU A 223 3.68 1.13 -4.64
N VAL A 224 4.43 0.96 -3.57
CA VAL A 224 5.56 0.05 -3.43
C VAL A 224 5.19 -1.03 -2.42
N ALA A 225 5.36 -2.30 -2.77
CA ALA A 225 5.24 -3.40 -1.82
C ALA A 225 6.57 -3.61 -1.09
N LEU A 226 6.61 -3.28 0.20
CA LEU A 226 7.80 -3.42 1.03
C LEU A 226 8.26 -4.88 1.16
N SER A 227 7.33 -5.84 1.16
CA SER A 227 7.62 -7.27 1.34
C SER A 227 8.18 -7.97 0.11
N GLU A 228 8.31 -7.30 -1.03
CA GLU A 228 8.74 -7.88 -2.32
C GLU A 228 10.26 -7.75 -2.56
N TYR A 229 11.04 -7.33 -1.55
CA TYR A 229 12.48 -7.11 -1.66
C TYR A 229 13.31 -8.37 -1.97
N ASP A 230 12.83 -9.56 -1.60
CA ASP A 230 13.48 -10.86 -1.77
C ASP A 230 12.72 -11.76 -2.76
N GLN A 231 11.81 -11.20 -3.56
CA GLN A 231 10.99 -11.93 -4.53
C GLN A 231 11.40 -11.64 -5.97
N ILE A 232 11.20 -12.64 -6.81
CA ILE A 232 11.41 -12.58 -8.25
C ILE A 232 10.10 -12.22 -8.95
N LEU A 233 10.19 -11.51 -10.08
CA LEU A 233 9.05 -11.07 -10.87
C LEU A 233 8.34 -12.26 -11.52
N PHE A 234 7.00 -12.27 -11.51
CA PHE A 234 6.21 -13.31 -12.17
C PHE A 234 6.50 -13.40 -13.68
N GLU A 235 6.70 -12.25 -14.33
CA GLU A 235 7.00 -12.18 -15.76
C GLU A 235 8.46 -12.50 -16.14
N SER A 236 9.39 -12.60 -15.17
CA SER A 236 10.83 -12.76 -15.44
C SER A 236 11.57 -13.37 -14.25
N ASP A 237 12.07 -14.60 -14.41
CA ASP A 237 12.74 -15.38 -13.35
C ASP A 237 14.10 -14.80 -12.89
N ASN A 238 14.61 -13.77 -13.58
CA ASN A 238 15.92 -13.17 -13.30
C ASN A 238 15.82 -11.75 -12.73
N GLU A 239 14.61 -11.24 -12.52
CA GLU A 239 14.41 -9.85 -12.10
C GLU A 239 13.78 -9.78 -10.72
N ASN A 240 14.40 -9.02 -9.82
CA ASN A 240 13.86 -8.76 -8.50
C ASN A 240 12.65 -7.79 -8.60
N ARG A 241 11.56 -8.09 -7.87
CA ARG A 241 10.32 -7.29 -7.90
C ARG A 241 10.51 -5.85 -7.41
N MET A 242 11.35 -5.64 -6.40
CA MET A 242 11.65 -4.31 -5.89
C MET A 242 12.49 -3.50 -6.88
N GLU A 243 13.45 -4.12 -7.57
CA GLU A 243 14.20 -3.45 -8.64
C GLU A 243 13.31 -3.06 -9.83
N GLU A 244 12.37 -3.92 -10.22
CA GLU A 244 11.34 -3.57 -11.21
C GLU A 244 10.48 -2.39 -10.75
N SER A 245 10.11 -2.36 -9.47
CA SER A 245 9.35 -1.23 -8.89
C SER A 245 10.15 0.07 -8.91
N LYS A 246 11.45 0.03 -8.59
CA LYS A 246 12.36 1.17 -8.68
C LYS A 246 12.50 1.68 -10.12
N ALA A 247 12.73 0.78 -11.08
CA ALA A 247 12.86 1.14 -12.50
C ALA A 247 11.57 1.80 -13.03
N LEU A 248 10.42 1.26 -12.63
CA LEU A 248 9.12 1.83 -12.94
C LEU A 248 8.94 3.22 -12.31
N PHE A 249 9.25 3.39 -11.02
CA PHE A 249 9.15 4.68 -10.34
C PHE A 249 10.04 5.75 -10.99
N LYS A 250 11.29 5.40 -11.31
CA LYS A 250 12.23 6.27 -12.03
C LYS A 250 11.65 6.75 -13.37
N THR A 251 10.95 5.87 -14.08
CA THR A 251 10.28 6.23 -15.35
C THR A 251 9.09 7.16 -15.12
N ILE A 252 8.31 6.95 -14.06
CA ILE A 252 7.14 7.78 -13.73
C ILE A 252 7.57 9.18 -13.26
N ILE A 253 8.55 9.29 -12.37
CA ILE A 253 8.97 10.58 -11.81
C ILE A 253 9.61 11.50 -12.87
N THR A 254 10.22 10.91 -13.90
CA THR A 254 10.83 11.63 -15.03
C THR A 254 9.86 11.93 -16.17
N TYR A 255 8.63 11.39 -16.12
CA TYR A 255 7.69 11.47 -17.23
C TYR A 255 7.17 12.91 -17.41
N PRO A 256 7.26 13.51 -18.62
CA PRO A 256 6.87 14.91 -18.84
C PRO A 256 5.41 15.22 -18.49
N TRP A 257 4.51 14.25 -18.71
CA TRP A 257 3.08 14.38 -18.41
C TRP A 257 2.80 14.66 -16.93
N PHE A 258 3.74 14.33 -16.06
CA PHE A 258 3.57 14.39 -14.62
C PHE A 258 4.36 15.51 -13.96
N GLN A 259 5.04 16.38 -14.72
CA GLN A 259 5.86 17.46 -14.17
C GLN A 259 5.12 18.28 -13.11
N ASN A 260 3.90 18.72 -13.42
CA ASN A 260 3.06 19.52 -12.53
C ASN A 260 2.20 18.70 -11.55
N SER A 261 2.19 17.37 -11.68
CA SER A 261 1.44 16.50 -10.77
C SER A 261 2.24 16.27 -9.49
N SER A 262 1.58 16.39 -8.33
CA SER A 262 2.20 16.03 -7.05
C SER A 262 2.38 14.51 -6.95
N VAL A 263 3.47 14.06 -6.31
CA VAL A 263 3.76 12.62 -6.17
C VAL A 263 3.67 12.21 -4.71
N ILE A 264 2.84 11.20 -4.46
CA ILE A 264 2.67 10.55 -3.16
C ILE A 264 3.21 9.13 -3.30
N LEU A 265 4.08 8.72 -2.39
CA LEU A 265 4.69 7.41 -2.36
C LEU A 265 4.14 6.61 -1.17
N PHE A 266 3.42 5.53 -1.46
CA PHE A 266 2.94 4.59 -0.46
C PHE A 266 3.82 3.37 -0.39
N LEU A 267 4.46 3.19 0.76
CA LEU A 267 5.25 2.01 1.10
C LEU A 267 4.34 1.03 1.84
N ASN A 268 3.67 0.20 1.05
CA ASN A 268 2.62 -0.72 1.48
C ASN A 268 3.19 -2.06 1.96
N LYS A 269 2.36 -2.88 2.62
CA LYS A 269 2.71 -4.19 3.19
C LYS A 269 3.78 -4.08 4.30
N LYS A 270 3.72 -3.01 5.10
CA LYS A 270 4.66 -2.80 6.23
C LYS A 270 4.61 -3.92 7.27
N ASP A 271 3.43 -4.48 7.49
CA ASP A 271 3.15 -5.63 8.36
C ASP A 271 3.91 -6.88 7.89
N LEU A 272 3.88 -7.16 6.58
CA LEU A 272 4.59 -8.29 6.00
C LEU A 272 6.11 -8.08 6.01
N LEU A 273 6.60 -6.85 5.87
CA LEU A 273 8.02 -6.53 6.03
C LEU A 273 8.50 -6.81 7.45
N GLU A 274 7.73 -6.38 8.46
CA GLU A 274 8.04 -6.57 9.89
C GLU A 274 8.15 -8.06 10.25
N GLU A 275 7.29 -8.91 9.68
CA GLU A 275 7.39 -10.38 9.82
C GLU A 275 8.64 -10.91 9.10
N LYS A 276 8.85 -10.52 7.85
CA LYS A 276 9.86 -11.12 6.95
C LYS A 276 11.30 -10.80 7.30
N ILE A 277 11.57 -9.60 7.80
CA ILE A 277 12.93 -9.13 8.14
C ILE A 277 13.57 -9.95 9.27
N MET A 278 12.76 -10.72 10.02
CA MET A 278 13.25 -11.58 11.10
C MET A 278 14.08 -12.78 10.61
N TYR A 279 13.89 -13.20 9.35
CA TYR A 279 14.48 -14.39 8.76
C TYR A 279 15.00 -14.23 7.31
N SER A 280 14.66 -13.15 6.61
CA SER A 280 15.20 -12.79 5.29
C SER A 280 15.83 -11.40 5.37
N HIS A 281 17.14 -11.28 5.15
CA HIS A 281 17.86 -10.02 5.39
C HIS A 281 17.99 -9.18 4.11
N LEU A 282 17.74 -7.87 4.22
CA LEU A 282 17.85 -6.95 3.08
C LEU A 282 19.23 -6.92 2.43
N VAL A 283 20.30 -7.07 3.22
CA VAL A 283 21.70 -7.03 2.74
C VAL A 283 22.01 -8.12 1.70
N ASP A 284 21.30 -9.24 1.75
CA ASP A 284 21.51 -10.37 0.82
C ASP A 284 21.01 -10.02 -0.60
N TYR A 285 20.12 -9.03 -0.72
CA TYR A 285 19.50 -8.58 -1.97
C TYR A 285 19.95 -7.18 -2.39
N PHE A 286 20.26 -6.33 -1.41
CA PHE A 286 20.74 -4.96 -1.58
C PHE A 286 22.03 -4.78 -0.76
N PRO A 287 23.20 -5.10 -1.33
CA PRO A 287 24.48 -5.02 -0.61
C PRO A 287 24.81 -3.62 -0.10
N GLU A 288 24.20 -2.57 -0.65
CA GLU A 288 24.33 -1.18 -0.19
C GLU A 288 23.60 -0.93 1.16
N TYR A 289 22.86 -1.91 1.66
CA TYR A 289 22.22 -1.83 2.97
C TYR A 289 23.24 -2.06 4.10
N ASP A 290 23.73 -0.96 4.68
CA ASP A 290 24.71 -0.97 5.77
C ASP A 290 24.11 -1.33 7.16
N GLY A 291 22.81 -1.62 7.23
CA GLY A 291 22.10 -1.80 8.51
C GLY A 291 22.07 -0.52 9.36
N PRO A 292 21.53 -0.58 10.60
CA PRO A 292 21.61 0.55 11.51
C PRO A 292 23.07 0.86 11.85
N LYS A 293 23.52 2.09 11.54
CA LYS A 293 24.79 2.61 12.05
C LYS A 293 24.67 2.69 13.58
N GLN A 294 25.58 2.05 14.31
CA GLN A 294 25.70 2.28 15.76
C GLN A 294 26.27 3.68 16.01
N ASP A 295 25.45 4.70 15.77
CA ASP A 295 25.84 6.07 16.01
C ASP A 295 25.21 6.57 17.30
N HIS A 296 25.87 6.21 18.41
CA HIS A 296 25.57 6.76 19.73
C HIS A 296 25.68 8.29 19.77
N ILE A 297 26.42 8.92 18.84
CA ILE A 297 26.54 10.38 18.71
C ILE A 297 25.30 10.93 18.02
N SER A 298 24.80 10.33 16.93
CA SER A 298 23.53 10.72 16.30
C SER A 298 22.31 10.44 17.18
N ALA A 299 22.30 9.37 17.99
CA ALA A 299 21.24 9.13 18.97
C ALA A 299 21.27 10.18 20.11
N ARG A 300 22.46 10.54 20.60
CA ARG A 300 22.66 11.63 21.55
C ARG A 300 22.28 12.98 20.94
N ASP A 301 22.68 13.24 19.71
CA ASP A 301 22.44 14.50 19.00
C ASP A 301 20.99 14.59 18.52
N PHE A 302 20.28 13.48 18.27
CA PHE A 302 18.83 13.44 18.08
C PHE A 302 18.09 13.79 19.38
N ILE A 303 18.52 13.25 20.52
CA ILE A 303 17.98 13.61 21.84
C ILE A 303 18.30 15.07 22.22
N LEU A 304 19.48 15.59 21.82
CA LEU A 304 19.88 16.98 22.05
C LEU A 304 19.20 17.96 21.08
N ASN A 305 19.01 17.58 19.81
CA ASN A 305 18.33 18.39 18.80
C ASN A 305 16.80 18.36 18.96
N MET A 306 16.23 17.31 19.58
CA MET A 306 14.84 17.32 20.04
C MET A 306 14.61 18.35 21.15
N ARG A 307 15.67 18.85 21.81
CA ARG A 307 15.61 19.93 22.81
C ARG A 307 15.71 21.34 22.23
N ILE A 308 15.96 21.51 20.93
CA ILE A 308 16.06 22.84 20.30
C ILE A 308 15.45 22.81 18.89
N ARG A 309 14.15 23.10 18.82
CA ARG A 309 13.49 23.91 17.77
C ARG A 309 12.08 24.27 18.22
N VAL A 310 12.02 25.03 19.33
CA VAL A 310 10.88 25.91 19.61
C VAL A 310 11.29 27.28 19.06
N PRO A 311 10.49 27.93 18.20
CA PRO A 311 10.70 29.34 17.86
C PRO A 311 10.66 30.15 19.16
N THR A 312 11.76 30.84 19.45
CA THR A 312 11.87 31.74 20.59
C THR A 312 10.98 32.96 20.42
N GLU A 313 9.91 33.05 21.20
CA GLU A 313 9.27 34.30 21.66
C GLU A 313 8.87 34.09 23.14
N PRO A 314 8.89 35.15 23.99
CA PRO A 314 9.28 35.01 25.38
C PRO A 314 8.08 34.79 26.30
N PHE A 315 7.94 33.59 26.86
CA PHE A 315 7.22 33.40 28.11
C PHE A 315 8.11 32.69 29.12
N THR A 316 8.63 33.50 30.04
CA THR A 316 9.39 33.07 31.20
C THR A 316 8.45 32.40 32.21
N ARG A 317 9.03 31.45 32.96
CA ARG A 317 8.70 31.02 34.34
C ARG A 317 7.78 29.79 34.54
N ILE A 318 8.26 28.95 35.49
CA ILE A 318 7.58 27.88 36.26
C ILE A 318 7.70 26.52 35.51
N LEU A 319 8.54 25.53 35.90
CA LEU A 319 8.77 24.91 37.21
C LEU A 319 10.17 24.27 37.35
N ARG A 320 10.72 24.35 38.57
CA ARG A 320 11.74 23.46 39.12
C ARG A 320 11.06 22.24 39.79
N VAL A 321 11.86 21.18 39.99
CA VAL A 321 11.70 20.03 40.93
C VAL A 321 10.66 19.00 40.42
N GLN A 322 10.95 17.71 40.20
CA GLN A 322 11.62 16.74 41.08
C GLN A 322 12.50 15.72 40.33
N GLN A 323 13.64 15.42 40.94
CA GLN A 323 14.48 14.26 40.71
C GLN A 323 13.74 12.97 41.08
N VAL A 324 13.86 11.93 40.24
CA VAL A 324 13.84 10.54 40.70
C VAL A 324 15.02 9.81 40.05
N SER A 325 16.02 9.59 40.89
CA SER A 325 17.06 8.54 40.89
C SER A 325 17.17 7.58 39.71
N LEU A 326 18.26 7.73 38.94
CA LEU A 326 18.94 6.63 38.26
C LEU A 326 20.30 6.42 38.95
N GLY A 327 20.45 5.25 39.56
CA GLY A 327 21.62 4.84 40.31
C GLY A 327 22.88 4.82 39.46
N VAL A 328 23.91 5.49 39.95
CA VAL A 328 25.26 5.51 39.41
C VAL A 328 25.97 4.23 39.83
N CYS A 329 26.32 3.37 38.87
CA CYS A 329 27.42 2.42 39.07
C CYS A 329 28.75 3.13 38.79
N LYS A 330 29.54 3.31 39.85
CA LYS A 330 30.96 3.72 39.84
C LYS A 330 31.85 2.48 39.68
N ALA A 331 33.06 2.73 39.16
CA ALA A 331 34.19 1.82 38.87
C ALA A 331 34.19 1.35 37.40
N ILE A 332 35.23 1.54 36.58
CA ILE A 332 36.67 1.50 36.85
C ILE A 332 37.39 2.52 35.93
N ASN A 333 38.43 3.15 36.46
CA ASN A 333 39.27 4.17 35.84
C ASN A 333 40.44 3.52 35.07
N GLN A 334 40.38 3.46 33.73
CA GLN A 334 41.55 3.24 32.85
C GLN A 334 41.36 3.96 31.50
N PRO A 335 42.43 4.51 30.89
CA PRO A 335 42.35 5.23 29.62
C PRO A 335 42.17 4.23 28.49
N LEU A 336 41.01 4.27 27.81
CA LEU A 336 40.80 3.50 26.59
C LEU A 336 41.65 4.11 25.47
N CYS A 337 42.79 3.45 25.27
CA CYS A 337 43.61 3.51 24.08
C CYS A 337 42.71 3.44 22.84
N VAL A 338 42.83 4.46 21.99
CA VAL A 338 42.18 4.54 20.69
C VAL A 338 42.84 3.50 19.78
N CYS A 339 42.26 2.30 19.71
CA CYS A 339 42.58 1.34 18.66
C CYS A 339 41.58 1.53 17.53
N LEU A 340 41.97 2.32 16.52
CA LEU A 340 41.15 2.76 15.39
C LEU A 340 40.92 1.66 14.32
N THR A 341 41.05 0.38 14.66
CA THR A 341 41.09 -0.72 13.66
C THR A 341 40.16 -1.91 13.93
N CYS A 342 39.26 -1.86 14.91
CA CYS A 342 38.37 -2.99 15.23
C CYS A 342 36.95 -2.57 15.61
N PHE A 343 36.18 -1.95 14.70
CA PHE A 343 34.71 -1.90 14.84
C PHE A 343 34.03 -1.82 13.46
N ALA A 344 34.17 -2.88 12.66
CA ALA A 344 33.14 -3.24 11.68
C ALA A 344 32.07 -4.07 12.43
N ALA A 345 31.34 -3.45 13.35
CA ALA A 345 30.21 -4.11 14.01
C ALA A 345 28.95 -3.81 13.19
N ALA A 346 28.60 -4.76 12.32
CA ALA A 346 27.30 -4.78 11.65
C ALA A 346 26.19 -4.59 12.69
N GLY A 347 25.36 -3.56 12.52
CA GLY A 347 24.22 -3.29 13.38
C GLY A 347 23.20 -4.45 13.37
N PRO A 348 22.21 -4.45 14.28
CA PRO A 348 21.21 -5.52 14.34
C PRO A 348 20.52 -5.72 12.98
N LYS A 349 20.74 -6.90 12.39
CA LYS A 349 20.23 -7.32 11.07
C LYS A 349 18.70 -7.46 10.97
N LYS A 350 17.97 -7.18 12.06
CA LYS A 350 16.55 -7.47 12.28
C LYS A 350 15.78 -6.23 12.75
N ASP A 351 15.99 -5.09 12.09
CA ASP A 351 15.30 -3.85 12.42
C ASP A 351 14.33 -3.45 11.30
N PRO A 352 13.01 -3.60 11.49
CA PRO A 352 12.01 -3.20 10.52
C PRO A 352 12.00 -1.69 10.23
N LEU A 353 12.37 -0.84 11.19
CA LEU A 353 12.38 0.61 11.03
C LEU A 353 13.51 1.05 10.10
N HIS A 354 14.71 0.53 10.29
CA HIS A 354 15.82 0.84 9.39
C HIS A 354 15.60 0.24 7.99
N ALA A 355 15.01 -0.96 7.92
CA ALA A 355 14.66 -1.60 6.65
C ALA A 355 13.70 -0.74 5.82
N ARG A 356 12.61 -0.25 6.42
CA ARG A 356 11.61 0.57 5.72
C ARG A 356 12.17 1.95 5.31
N GLU A 357 13.01 2.57 6.14
CA GLU A 357 13.65 3.86 5.84
C GLU A 357 14.68 3.72 4.71
N PHE A 358 15.43 2.62 4.69
CA PHE A 358 16.33 2.31 3.57
C PHE A 358 15.55 2.18 2.26
N ILE A 359 14.47 1.39 2.25
CA ILE A 359 13.64 1.25 1.04
C ILE A 359 13.06 2.61 0.63
N LEU A 360 12.53 3.40 1.57
CA LEU A 360 12.07 4.77 1.27
C LEU A 360 13.15 5.60 0.57
N LYS A 361 14.36 5.60 1.13
CA LYS A 361 15.51 6.32 0.56
C LYS A 361 15.82 5.86 -0.86
N MET A 362 15.79 4.55 -1.13
CA MET A 362 16.03 4.01 -2.48
C MET A 362 15.07 4.57 -3.54
N PHE A 363 13.84 4.94 -3.16
CA PHE A 363 12.88 5.55 -4.09
C PHE A 363 13.04 7.07 -4.16
N VAL A 364 13.24 7.74 -3.04
CA VAL A 364 13.42 9.20 -2.99
C VAL A 364 14.68 9.62 -3.76
N ASP A 365 15.77 8.85 -3.65
CA ASP A 365 17.04 9.12 -4.36
C ASP A 365 16.92 8.96 -5.89
N LEU A 366 15.85 8.36 -6.41
CA LEU A 366 15.58 8.28 -7.86
C LEU A 366 15.00 9.56 -8.43
N ASN A 367 14.59 10.52 -7.59
CA ASN A 367 14.07 11.79 -8.01
C ASN A 367 15.19 12.71 -8.52
N PRO A 368 15.24 13.04 -9.82
CA PRO A 368 16.27 13.93 -10.34
C PRO A 368 15.99 15.40 -10.04
N ASP A 369 14.76 15.76 -9.65
CA ASP A 369 14.31 17.13 -9.45
C ASP A 369 14.11 17.43 -7.96
N SER A 370 15.03 18.22 -7.39
CA SER A 370 14.97 18.61 -5.97
C SER A 370 13.80 19.53 -5.63
N GLU A 371 13.20 20.22 -6.61
CA GLU A 371 12.03 21.08 -6.37
C GLU A 371 10.75 20.25 -6.27
N LYS A 372 10.73 19.07 -6.88
CA LYS A 372 9.61 18.15 -6.82
C LYS A 372 9.60 17.36 -5.52
N ILE A 373 8.72 17.75 -4.60
CA ILE A 373 8.55 17.07 -3.32
C ILE A 373 7.80 15.74 -3.51
N ILE A 374 8.34 14.67 -2.95
CA ILE A 374 7.68 13.36 -2.85
C ILE A 374 7.15 13.19 -1.43
N TYR A 375 5.84 13.01 -1.30
CA TYR A 375 5.17 12.80 -0.01
C TYR A 375 5.08 11.30 0.28
N SER A 376 5.86 10.81 1.23
CA SER A 376 5.92 9.38 1.54
C SER A 376 5.14 8.98 2.78
N HIS A 377 4.42 7.85 2.71
CA HIS A 377 3.73 7.25 3.84
C HIS A 377 3.94 5.73 3.89
N PHE A 378 4.16 5.19 5.09
CA PHE A 378 4.15 3.75 5.33
C PHE A 378 2.72 3.28 5.56
N THR A 379 2.26 2.33 4.73
CA THR A 379 0.88 1.89 4.71
C THR A 379 0.74 0.39 4.94
N CYS A 380 -0.40 0.01 5.50
CA CYS A 380 -0.95 -1.33 5.47
C CYS A 380 -2.32 -1.23 4.79
N ALA A 381 -2.40 -1.54 3.50
CA ALA A 381 -3.64 -1.41 2.74
C ALA A 381 -4.78 -2.30 3.26
N THR A 382 -4.46 -3.33 4.06
CA THR A 382 -5.48 -4.18 4.69
C THR A 382 -5.96 -3.66 6.05
N ASP A 383 -5.37 -2.58 6.56
CA ASP A 383 -5.76 -1.88 7.79
C ASP A 383 -6.53 -0.60 7.43
N THR A 384 -7.83 -0.61 7.69
CA THR A 384 -8.74 0.50 7.35
C THR A 384 -8.43 1.77 8.13
N GLU A 385 -8.03 1.68 9.41
CA GLU A 385 -7.72 2.88 10.21
C GLU A 385 -6.40 3.50 9.76
N ASN A 386 -5.40 2.67 9.44
CA ASN A 386 -4.16 3.18 8.86
C ASN A 386 -4.40 3.92 7.54
N ILE A 387 -5.25 3.39 6.65
CA ILE A 387 -5.57 4.05 5.38
C ILE A 387 -6.39 5.32 5.58
N LYS A 388 -7.34 5.36 6.53
CA LYS A 388 -8.07 6.59 6.88
C LYS A 388 -7.10 7.70 7.27
N LEU A 389 -6.19 7.43 8.22
CA LEU A 389 -5.23 8.41 8.72
C LEU A 389 -4.28 8.91 7.62
N VAL A 390 -3.74 7.98 6.82
CA VAL A 390 -2.85 8.32 5.71
C VAL A 390 -3.57 9.14 4.65
N PHE A 391 -4.80 8.76 4.29
CA PHE A 391 -5.56 9.49 3.28
C PHE A 391 -5.97 10.89 3.77
N CYS A 392 -6.29 11.06 5.05
CA CYS A 392 -6.51 12.39 5.62
C CYS A 392 -5.27 13.30 5.48
N ALA A 393 -4.07 12.79 5.75
CA ALA A 393 -2.83 13.57 5.58
C ALA A 393 -2.53 13.89 4.11
N VAL A 394 -2.79 12.93 3.23
CA VAL A 394 -2.62 13.08 1.78
C VAL A 394 -3.63 14.08 1.20
N LYS A 395 -4.88 14.07 1.68
CA LYS A 395 -5.93 15.01 1.27
C LYS A 395 -5.44 16.44 1.42
N ASP A 396 -4.94 16.81 2.60
CA ASP A 396 -4.50 18.18 2.86
C ASP A 396 -3.34 18.58 1.94
N THR A 397 -2.43 17.66 1.66
CA THR A 397 -1.31 17.87 0.73
C THR A 397 -1.80 18.11 -0.70
N ILE A 398 -2.74 17.28 -1.17
CA ILE A 398 -3.34 17.42 -2.51
C ILE A 398 -4.07 18.75 -2.61
N LEU A 399 -4.87 19.10 -1.60
CA LEU A 399 -5.63 20.33 -1.59
C LEU A 399 -4.70 21.54 -1.55
N GLN A 400 -3.69 21.58 -0.68
CA GLN A 400 -2.74 22.69 -0.58
C GLN A 400 -2.02 22.97 -1.90
N ASN A 401 -1.52 21.94 -2.57
CA ASN A 401 -0.80 22.09 -3.84
C ASN A 401 -1.72 22.55 -4.99
N ASN A 402 -3.01 22.25 -4.93
CA ASN A 402 -3.99 22.70 -5.92
C ASN A 402 -4.70 24.02 -5.54
N THR A 403 -4.50 24.52 -4.31
CA THR A 403 -5.16 25.72 -3.77
C THR A 403 -4.29 26.98 -3.73
N GLU A 404 -3.20 27.07 -4.50
CA GLU A 404 -2.71 28.40 -4.90
C GLU A 404 -3.81 29.24 -5.57
N ASN A 405 -4.87 28.60 -6.10
CA ASN A 405 -6.08 29.24 -6.59
C ASN A 405 -7.21 29.48 -5.55
N ILE A 406 -7.15 28.93 -4.33
CA ILE A 406 -8.25 29.01 -3.32
C ILE A 406 -7.67 29.15 -1.89
N ARG A 407 -7.02 30.27 -1.61
CA ARG A 407 -6.28 30.54 -0.35
C ARG A 407 -7.11 30.80 0.92
N PHE A 408 -8.45 30.84 0.88
CA PHE A 408 -9.21 31.51 1.96
C PHE A 408 -9.80 30.64 3.08
N VAL A 409 -9.75 29.31 3.03
CA VAL A 409 -10.52 28.46 3.98
C VAL A 409 -9.68 27.81 5.10
N PHE A 410 -8.36 27.65 4.91
CA PHE A 410 -7.57 26.73 5.74
C PHE A 410 -6.93 27.31 7.02
N ALA A 411 -7.02 28.61 7.28
CA ALA A 411 -6.47 29.20 8.51
C ALA A 411 -7.16 28.68 9.79
N ALA A 412 -8.39 28.17 9.70
CA ALA A 412 -9.19 27.76 10.85
C ALA A 412 -9.01 26.29 11.28
N VAL A 413 -8.46 25.42 10.43
CA VAL A 413 -8.38 23.96 10.70
C VAL A 413 -7.04 23.56 11.31
N LYS A 414 -5.98 24.34 11.04
CA LYS A 414 -4.63 24.11 11.57
C LYS A 414 -4.60 24.11 13.10
N ASP A 415 -5.46 24.92 13.73
CA ASP A 415 -5.59 25.01 15.18
C ASP A 415 -6.30 23.80 15.80
N THR A 416 -7.19 23.12 15.06
CA THR A 416 -7.95 21.97 15.55
C THR A 416 -7.15 20.67 15.52
N ILE A 417 -6.28 20.48 14.51
CA ILE A 417 -5.44 19.26 14.37
C ILE A 417 -4.29 19.26 15.38
N LEU A 418 -3.73 20.43 15.71
CA LEU A 418 -2.75 20.57 16.79
C LEU A 418 -3.34 20.18 18.16
N GLN A 419 -4.63 20.42 18.38
CA GLN A 419 -5.32 20.03 19.62
C GLN A 419 -5.64 18.53 19.70
N LEU A 420 -5.79 17.83 18.58
CA LEU A 420 -6.09 16.38 18.57
C LEU A 420 -4.82 15.53 18.73
N ASN A 421 -3.71 15.92 18.11
CA ASN A 421 -2.42 15.22 18.28
C ASN A 421 -1.83 15.35 19.69
N LEU A 422 -2.25 16.34 20.49
CA LEU A 422 -1.83 16.48 21.89
C LEU A 422 -2.59 15.54 22.85
N LYS A 423 -3.80 15.07 22.48
CA LYS A 423 -4.60 14.18 23.32
C LYS A 423 -4.17 12.71 23.26
N GLU A 424 -3.53 12.27 22.17
CA GLU A 424 -2.97 10.90 22.07
C GLU A 424 -1.67 10.68 22.87
N TYR A 425 -1.06 11.75 23.40
CA TYR A 425 0.18 11.66 24.20
C TYR A 425 -0.01 11.87 25.71
N ASN A 426 -1.26 11.87 26.24
CA ASN A 426 -1.55 12.18 27.65
C ASN A 426 -0.77 13.41 28.16
N LEU A 427 -0.70 14.44 27.32
CA LEU A 427 -0.33 15.80 27.71
C LEU A 427 -1.53 16.69 27.48
N VAL A 428 -2.58 16.48 28.28
CA VAL A 428 -3.46 17.45 28.97
C VAL A 428 -4.34 16.64 29.92
#